data_AF-F0G3D1-F1
#
_entry.id   AF-F0G3D1-F1
#
_cell.length_a   1.000
_cell.length_b   1.000
_cell.length_c   1.000
_cell.angle_alpha   90.00
_cell.angle_beta   90.00
_cell.angle_gamma   90.00
#
_symmetry.space_group_name_H-M   'P 1'
#
loop_
_entity.id
_entity.type
_entity.pdbx_description
1 polymer ?
#
loop_
_entity_poly.entity_id
_entity_poly.type
_entity_poly.pdbx_seq_one_letter_code
_entity_poly.pdbx_strand_id
1 'polypeptide(L)'
;MHLEDSAGPRQTAHATTAAPTAVRWRIFWLLLLLSSINYIDRASLSVALPIISTEFSLSPAMEGVLLSAFFWTYALMQIPSGLLVDRFKARTIVGLATIGWGACQAVAAACFSWVPLLLTRLGLGIAESPIMPAGAKLAGAWLTPSERGRG
;
A
#
# COMPACT_ATOMS: atom_id res chain seq x y z
N MET A 1 25.75 26.22 61.61
CA MET A 1 26.27 25.10 60.80
C MET A 1 25.36 24.95 59.60
N HIS A 2 25.50 25.87 58.65
CA HIS A 2 24.92 25.82 57.31
C HIS A 2 25.91 25.07 56.42
N LEU A 3 25.46 24.02 55.73
CA LEU A 3 25.94 23.49 54.44
C LEU A 3 24.85 22.48 54.01
N GLU A 4 23.82 22.86 53.25
CA GLU A 4 23.78 22.98 51.78
C GLU A 4 23.99 21.65 51.05
N ASP A 5 22.88 21.20 50.46
CA ASP A 5 22.73 20.59 49.14
C ASP A 5 23.91 19.82 48.56
N SER A 6 23.75 18.49 48.46
CA SER A 6 24.45 17.67 47.48
C SER A 6 23.43 16.83 46.71
N ALA A 7 22.48 17.52 46.07
CA ALA A 7 21.70 16.95 45.00
C ALA A 7 22.65 16.62 43.84
N GLY A 8 22.97 15.34 43.67
CA GLY A 8 23.77 14.85 42.56
C GLY A 8 23.20 15.30 41.22
N PRO A 9 24.04 15.56 40.20
CA PRO A 9 23.56 16.05 38.91
C PRO A 9 22.63 15.02 38.29
N ARG A 10 21.34 15.37 38.18
CA ARG A 10 20.36 14.65 37.37
C ARG A 10 20.88 14.65 35.94
N GLN A 11 21.34 13.51 35.46
CA GLN A 11 21.66 13.29 34.06
C GLN A 11 20.39 13.54 33.24
N THR A 12 20.27 14.73 32.68
CA THR A 12 19.27 15.07 31.67
C THR A 12 19.61 14.24 30.44
N ALA A 13 18.87 13.15 30.22
CA ALA A 13 18.95 12.39 28.98
C ALA A 13 18.74 13.36 27.81
N HIS A 14 19.80 13.58 27.01
CA HIS A 14 19.68 14.27 25.75
C HIS A 14 18.83 13.42 24.81
N ALA A 15 17.52 13.66 24.81
CA ALA A 15 16.65 13.26 23.73
C ALA A 15 17.18 13.97 22.47
N THR A 16 17.94 13.23 21.65
CA THR A 16 18.42 13.74 20.37
C THR A 16 17.20 13.82 19.46
N THR A 17 16.53 14.98 19.45
CA THR A 17 15.43 15.27 18.54
C THR A 17 16.00 15.30 17.12
N ALA A 18 16.03 14.15 16.46
CA ALA A 18 16.48 14.04 15.08
C ALA A 18 15.63 14.98 14.21
N ALA A 19 16.27 16.02 13.65
CA ALA A 19 15.61 17.00 12.81
C ALA A 19 14.84 16.29 11.67
N PRO A 20 13.64 16.75 11.29
CA PRO A 20 12.88 16.16 10.20
C PRO A 20 13.64 16.43 8.89
N THR A 21 14.54 15.52 8.51
CA THR A 21 15.30 15.62 7.27
C THR A 21 14.34 15.78 6.09
N ALA A 22 14.61 16.73 5.19
CA ALA A 22 13.83 17.01 3.98
C ALA A 22 13.52 15.75 3.14
N VAL A 23 14.31 14.69 3.31
CA VAL A 23 14.09 13.34 2.80
C VAL A 23 12.74 12.75 3.23
N ARG A 24 12.29 12.96 4.48
CA ARG A 24 11.00 12.47 5.00
C ARG A 24 9.82 13.11 4.27
N TRP A 25 9.88 14.41 4.01
CA TRP A 25 8.88 15.14 3.22
C TRP A 25 8.89 14.74 1.74
N ARG A 26 10.07 14.50 1.15
CA ARG A 26 10.16 13.95 -0.22
C ARG A 26 9.53 12.56 -0.32
N ILE A 27 9.80 11.66 0.62
CA ILE A 27 9.20 10.33 0.66
C ILE A 27 7.68 10.44 0.86
N PHE A 28 7.22 11.35 1.72
CA PHE A 28 5.79 11.58 1.93
C PHE A 28 5.09 12.01 0.63
N TRP A 29 5.64 13.00 -0.07
CA TRP A 29 5.10 13.43 -1.37
C TRP A 29 5.12 12.34 -2.42
N LEU A 30 6.20 11.53 -2.48
CA LEU A 30 6.28 10.39 -3.38
C LEU A 30 5.21 9.33 -3.08
N LEU A 31 5.00 8.98 -1.81
CA LEU A 31 3.97 8.03 -1.38
C LEU A 31 2.56 8.56 -1.65
N LEU A 32 2.34 9.85 -1.42
CA LEU A 32 1.07 10.51 -1.73
C LEU A 32 0.78 10.43 -3.23
N LEU A 33 1.75 10.80 -4.07
CA LEU A 33 1.60 10.82 -5.51
C LEU A 33 1.40 9.41 -6.07
N LEU A 34 2.16 8.43 -5.57
CA LEU A 34 2.02 7.02 -5.92
C LEU A 34 0.63 6.48 -5.52
N SER A 35 0.14 6.83 -4.33
CA SER A 35 -1.21 6.46 -3.86
C SER A 35 -2.30 7.08 -4.74
N SER A 36 -2.15 8.36 -5.11
CA SER A 36 -3.09 9.04 -6.01
C SER A 36 -3.14 8.38 -7.38
N ILE A 37 -1.99 8.04 -7.97
CA ILE A 37 -1.92 7.32 -9.24
C ILE A 37 -2.59 5.96 -9.12
N ASN A 38 -2.32 5.20 -8.05
CA ASN A 38 -2.95 3.90 -7.83
C ASN A 38 -4.48 3.99 -7.77
N TYR A 39 -5.00 5.03 -7.11
CA TYR A 39 -6.45 5.25 -7.04
C TYR A 39 -7.06 5.61 -8.41
N ILE A 40 -6.39 6.48 -9.17
CA ILE A 40 -6.80 6.82 -10.54
C ILE A 40 -6.76 5.59 -11.45
N ASP A 41 -5.71 4.77 -11.35
CA ASP A 41 -5.56 3.56 -12.15
C ASP A 41 -6.71 2.56 -11.90
N ARG A 42 -7.10 2.37 -10.64
CA ARG A 42 -8.27 1.57 -10.28
C ARG A 42 -9.56 2.10 -10.91
N ALA A 43 -9.76 3.40 -10.90
CA ALA A 43 -10.94 4.02 -11.51
C ALA A 43 -10.91 3.95 -13.06
N SER A 44 -9.72 4.02 -13.65
CA SER A 44 -9.53 4.05 -15.10
C SER A 44 -10.11 2.81 -15.79
N LEU A 45 -10.03 1.62 -15.17
CA LEU A 45 -10.63 0.40 -15.72
C LEU A 45 -12.14 0.54 -15.86
N SER A 46 -12.84 0.97 -14.80
CA SER A 46 -14.30 1.08 -14.83
C SER A 46 -14.76 2.11 -15.87
N VAL A 47 -13.96 3.16 -16.10
CA VAL A 47 -14.20 4.16 -17.15
C VAL A 47 -13.90 3.62 -18.55
N ALA A 48 -12.83 2.84 -18.70
CA ALA A 48 -12.44 2.22 -19.96
C ALA A 48 -13.24 0.97 -20.31
N LEU A 49 -13.97 0.38 -19.36
CA LEU A 49 -14.71 -0.87 -19.52
C LEU A 49 -15.69 -0.86 -20.72
N PRO A 50 -16.47 0.21 -20.98
CA PRO A 50 -17.33 0.26 -22.16
C PRO A 50 -16.54 0.20 -23.47
N ILE A 51 -15.36 0.85 -23.53
CA ILE A 51 -14.48 0.86 -24.70
C ILE A 51 -13.86 -0.54 -24.90
N ILE A 52 -13.35 -1.14 -23.81
CA ILE A 52 -12.79 -2.49 -23.78
C ILE A 52 -13.85 -3.52 -24.19
N SER A 53 -15.10 -3.33 -23.75
CA SER A 53 -16.23 -4.19 -24.10
C SER A 53 -16.54 -4.13 -25.59
N THR A 54 -16.56 -2.93 -26.19
CA THR A 54 -16.76 -2.79 -27.64
C THR A 54 -15.59 -3.33 -28.47
N GLU A 55 -14.35 -3.10 -28.04
CA GLU A 55 -13.14 -3.55 -28.76
C GLU A 55 -12.97 -5.07 -28.72
N PHE A 56 -13.24 -5.71 -27.58
CA PHE A 56 -13.11 -7.16 -27.42
C PHE A 56 -14.42 -7.93 -27.55
N SER A 57 -15.52 -7.26 -27.93
CA SER A 57 -16.86 -7.84 -28.05
C SER A 57 -17.26 -8.65 -26.80
N LEU A 58 -17.07 -8.07 -25.62
CA LEU A 58 -17.30 -8.75 -24.35
C LEU A 58 -18.79 -8.90 -24.06
N SER A 59 -19.15 -10.04 -23.45
CA SER A 59 -20.48 -10.19 -22.85
C SER A 59 -20.54 -9.49 -21.48
N PRO A 60 -21.73 -9.07 -21.02
CA PRO A 60 -21.90 -8.48 -19.69
C PRO A 60 -21.39 -9.37 -18.55
N ALA A 61 -21.45 -10.70 -18.74
CA ALA A 61 -20.89 -11.64 -17.77
C ALA A 61 -19.36 -11.53 -17.66
N MET A 62 -18.67 -11.35 -18.79
CA MET A 62 -17.20 -11.22 -18.82
C MET A 62 -16.74 -9.88 -18.23
N GLU A 63 -17.48 -8.80 -18.46
CA GLU A 63 -17.25 -7.51 -17.81
C GLU A 63 -17.33 -7.63 -16.28
N GLY A 64 -18.37 -8.32 -15.79
CA GLY A 64 -18.52 -8.60 -14.35
C GLY A 64 -17.36 -9.45 -13.80
N VAL A 65 -16.89 -10.43 -14.55
CA VAL A 65 -15.71 -11.23 -14.17
C VAL A 65 -14.45 -10.36 -14.11
N LEU A 66 -14.25 -9.45 -15.07
CA LEU A 66 -13.08 -8.59 -15.10
C LEU A 66 -13.03 -7.62 -13.91
N LEU A 67 -14.18 -7.04 -13.55
CA LEU A 67 -14.32 -6.17 -12.38
C LEU A 67 -14.17 -6.94 -11.06
N SER A 68 -14.77 -8.12 -10.96
CA SER A 68 -14.76 -8.92 -9.72
C SER A 68 -13.46 -9.72 -9.51
N ALA A 69 -12.71 -10.01 -10.56
CA ALA A 69 -11.43 -10.72 -10.48
C ALA A 69 -10.44 -10.04 -9.52
N PHE A 70 -10.34 -8.71 -9.61
CA PHE A 70 -9.53 -7.94 -8.66
C PHE A 70 -10.00 -8.19 -7.21
N PHE A 71 -11.30 -8.06 -6.96
CA PHE A 71 -11.90 -8.20 -5.64
C PHE A 71 -11.68 -9.59 -5.04
N TRP A 72 -11.95 -10.65 -5.80
CA TRP A 72 -11.77 -12.03 -5.34
C TRP A 72 -10.33 -12.34 -4.98
N THR A 73 -9.40 -11.93 -5.84
CA THR A 73 -7.97 -12.22 -5.61
C THR A 73 -7.45 -11.41 -4.43
N TYR A 74 -7.86 -10.15 -4.30
CA TYR A 74 -7.55 -9.30 -3.16
C TYR A 74 -8.05 -9.92 -1.85
N ALA A 75 -9.32 -10.34 -1.81
CA ALA A 75 -9.94 -10.94 -0.63
C ALA A 75 -9.26 -12.27 -0.22
N LEU A 76 -9.02 -13.15 -1.19
CA LEU A 76 -8.34 -14.44 -0.95
C LEU A 76 -6.91 -14.24 -0.46
N MET A 77 -6.19 -13.27 -1.03
CA MET A 77 -4.81 -13.01 -0.66
C MET A 77 -4.66 -12.20 0.63
N GLN A 78 -5.74 -11.69 1.21
CA GLN A 78 -5.68 -10.88 2.42
C GLN A 78 -5.21 -11.70 3.64
N ILE A 79 -5.66 -12.95 3.77
CA ILE A 79 -5.24 -13.89 4.83
C ILE A 79 -3.75 -14.24 4.73
N PRO A 80 -3.23 -14.77 3.61
CA PRO A 80 -1.82 -15.10 3.49
C PRO A 80 -0.94 -13.86 3.54
N SER A 81 -1.40 -12.72 3.00
CA SER A 81 -0.65 -11.46 3.09
C SER A 81 -0.53 -10.97 4.52
N GLY A 82 -1.56 -11.11 5.36
CA GLY A 82 -1.48 -10.79 6.79
C GLY A 82 -0.39 -11.59 7.50
N LEU A 83 -0.38 -12.91 7.29
CA LEU A 83 0.67 -13.79 7.85
C LEU A 83 2.07 -13.46 7.31
N LEU A 84 2.17 -13.05 6.05
CA LEU A 84 3.43 -12.66 5.43
C LEU A 84 3.96 -11.33 5.99
N VAL A 85 3.08 -10.36 6.20
CA VAL A 85 3.39 -9.10 6.92
C VAL A 85 3.83 -9.36 8.36
N ASP A 86 3.39 -10.47 8.96
CA ASP A 86 3.86 -10.87 10.28
C ASP A 86 5.32 -11.32 10.32
N ARG A 87 5.80 -11.95 9.25
CA ARG A 87 7.18 -12.46 9.16
C ARG A 87 8.16 -11.51 8.48
N PHE A 88 7.69 -10.61 7.61
CA PHE A 88 8.56 -9.74 6.80
C PHE A 88 8.45 -8.26 7.19
N LYS A 89 9.52 -7.49 6.92
CA LYS A 89 9.55 -6.05 7.18
C LYS A 89 8.54 -5.34 6.26
N ALA A 90 7.66 -4.52 6.82
CA ALA A 90 6.64 -3.78 6.08
C ALA A 90 7.20 -3.00 4.87
N ARG A 91 8.42 -2.42 5.00
CA ARG A 91 9.13 -1.75 3.91
C ARG A 91 9.37 -2.65 2.69
N THR A 92 9.74 -3.92 2.91
CA THR A 92 10.02 -4.89 1.84
C THR A 92 8.74 -5.27 1.12
N ILE A 93 7.66 -5.46 1.88
CA ILE A 93 6.34 -5.81 1.33
C ILE A 93 5.78 -4.70 0.47
N VAL A 94 5.83 -3.44 0.95
CA VAL A 94 5.39 -2.29 0.17
C VAL A 94 6.21 -2.15 -1.11
N GLY A 95 7.53 -2.35 -1.04
CA GLY A 95 8.38 -2.33 -2.24
C GLY A 95 8.03 -3.41 -3.26
N LEU A 96 7.82 -4.65 -2.81
CA LEU A 96 7.38 -5.76 -3.67
C LEU A 96 6.01 -5.51 -4.28
N ALA A 97 5.06 -4.98 -3.50
CA ALA A 97 3.73 -4.61 -3.96
C ALA A 97 3.80 -3.53 -5.06
N THR A 98 4.62 -2.49 -4.87
CA THR A 98 4.82 -1.43 -5.88
C THR A 98 5.44 -1.96 -7.17
N ILE A 99 6.45 -2.84 -7.07
CA ILE A 99 7.08 -3.45 -8.26
C ILE A 99 6.09 -4.36 -8.98
N GLY A 100 5.36 -5.20 -8.24
CA GLY A 100 4.34 -6.09 -8.79
C GLY A 100 3.22 -5.33 -9.48
N TRP A 101 2.75 -4.25 -8.86
CA TRP A 101 1.76 -3.34 -9.45
C TRP A 101 2.26 -2.73 -10.76
N GLY A 102 3.47 -2.15 -10.77
CA GLY A 102 4.06 -1.57 -11.98
C GLY A 102 4.25 -2.59 -13.12
N ALA A 103 4.67 -3.82 -12.78
CA ALA A 103 4.79 -4.90 -13.76
C ALA A 103 3.42 -5.30 -14.34
N CYS A 104 2.39 -5.41 -13.51
CA CYS A 104 1.03 -5.70 -13.98
C CYS A 104 0.51 -4.59 -14.90
N GLN A 105 0.84 -3.32 -14.62
CA GLN A 105 0.44 -2.19 -15.44
C GLN A 105 1.16 -2.16 -16.80
N ALA A 106 2.45 -2.47 -16.82
CA ALA A 106 3.22 -2.60 -18.07
C ALA A 106 2.65 -3.72 -18.96
N VAL A 107 2.29 -4.86 -18.37
CA VAL A 107 1.64 -5.96 -19.10
C VAL A 107 0.25 -5.53 -19.57
N ALA A 108 -0.54 -4.86 -18.73
CA ALA A 108 -1.88 -4.40 -19.07
C ALA A 108 -1.87 -3.42 -20.27
N ALA A 109 -0.87 -2.55 -20.34
CA ALA A 109 -0.69 -1.62 -21.47
C ALA A 109 -0.36 -2.34 -22.80
N ALA A 110 0.22 -3.55 -22.73
CA ALA A 110 0.53 -4.37 -23.90
C ALA A 110 -0.54 -5.42 -24.22
N CYS A 111 -1.66 -5.45 -23.49
CA CYS A 111 -2.73 -6.43 -23.70
C CYS A 111 -3.67 -6.00 -24.84
N PHE A 112 -3.76 -6.84 -25.88
CA PHE A 112 -4.73 -6.71 -26.98
C PHE A 112 -5.83 -7.79 -26.93
N SER A 113 -6.07 -8.37 -25.76
CA SER A 113 -7.06 -9.44 -25.57
C SER A 113 -7.58 -9.45 -24.13
N TRP A 114 -8.79 -9.98 -23.95
CA TRP A 114 -9.47 -9.99 -22.64
C TRP A 114 -8.81 -10.92 -21.61
N VAL A 115 -8.26 -12.07 -22.03
CA VAL A 115 -7.60 -13.04 -21.13
C VAL A 115 -6.37 -12.46 -20.45
N PRO A 116 -5.36 -11.90 -21.16
CA PRO A 116 -4.21 -11.31 -20.50
C PRO A 116 -4.59 -10.06 -19.70
N LEU A 117 -5.63 -9.32 -20.10
CA LEU A 117 -6.22 -8.26 -19.28
C LEU A 117 -6.82 -8.79 -17.96
N LEU A 118 -7.47 -9.96 -17.98
CA LEU A 118 -7.96 -10.61 -16.76
C LEU A 118 -6.80 -11.03 -15.85
N LEU A 119 -5.74 -11.61 -16.41
CA LEU A 119 -4.56 -12.03 -15.64
C LEU A 119 -3.87 -10.86 -14.95
N THR A 120 -3.77 -9.69 -15.61
CA THR A 120 -3.21 -8.50 -14.96
C THR A 120 -4.09 -8.02 -13.82
N ARG A 121 -5.42 -8.17 -13.90
CA ARG A 121 -6.34 -7.85 -12.79
C ARG A 121 -6.19 -8.78 -11.60
N LEU A 122 -6.03 -10.08 -11.84
CA LEU A 122 -5.73 -11.05 -10.80
C LEU A 122 -4.39 -10.71 -10.12
N GLY A 123 -3.34 -10.47 -10.93
CA GLY A 123 -2.02 -10.07 -10.45
C GLY A 123 -2.04 -8.79 -9.62
N LEU A 124 -2.83 -7.79 -10.04
CA LEU A 124 -3.04 -6.55 -9.29
C LEU A 124 -3.65 -6.82 -7.90
N GLY A 125 -4.64 -7.71 -7.81
CA GLY A 125 -5.27 -8.10 -6.55
C GLY A 125 -4.28 -8.76 -5.58
N ILE A 126 -3.38 -9.63 -6.10
CA ILE A 126 -2.31 -10.25 -5.32
C ILE A 126 -1.27 -9.22 -4.86
N ALA A 127 -0.91 -8.28 -5.73
CA ALA A 127 0.08 -7.25 -5.40
C ALA A 127 -0.45 -6.25 -4.37
N GLU A 128 -1.74 -5.91 -4.40
CA GLU A 128 -2.36 -4.94 -3.49
C GLU A 128 -2.82 -5.54 -2.15
N SER A 129 -3.09 -6.85 -2.07
CA SER A 129 -3.58 -7.49 -0.83
C SER A 129 -2.72 -7.26 0.43
N PRO A 130 -1.39 -7.11 0.37
CA PRO A 130 -0.58 -6.86 1.57
C PRO A 130 -0.62 -5.41 2.06
N ILE A 131 -1.13 -4.47 1.27
CA ILE A 131 -1.06 -3.03 1.56
C ILE A 131 -1.82 -2.71 2.84
N MET A 132 -3.03 -3.25 3.01
CA MET A 132 -3.86 -2.99 4.19
C MET A 132 -3.25 -3.55 5.50
N PRO A 133 -2.83 -4.84 5.58
CA PRO A 133 -2.16 -5.36 6.78
C PRO A 133 -0.79 -4.70 7.03
N ALA A 134 -0.01 -4.41 5.98
CA ALA A 134 1.26 -3.68 6.14
C ALA A 134 1.05 -2.26 6.66
N GLY A 135 0.04 -1.56 6.17
CA GLY A 135 -0.35 -0.22 6.61
C GLY A 135 -0.78 -0.19 8.07
N ALA A 136 -1.62 -1.14 8.50
CA ALA A 136 -2.05 -1.26 9.90
C ALA A 136 -0.85 -1.50 10.84
N LYS A 137 0.11 -2.33 10.43
CA LYS A 137 1.32 -2.60 11.21
C LYS A 137 2.28 -1.41 11.26
N LEU A 138 2.42 -0.69 10.14
CA LEU A 138 3.21 0.53 10.08
C LEU A 138 2.61 1.62 10.98
N ALA A 139 1.28 1.79 10.94
CA ALA A 139 0.55 2.70 11.81
C ALA A 139 0.73 2.31 13.29
N GLY A 140 0.63 1.03 13.64
CA GLY A 140 0.87 0.54 15.00
C GLY A 140 2.31 0.76 15.51
N ALA A 141 3.30 0.73 14.61
CA ALA A 141 4.71 0.98 14.93
C ALA A 141 5.08 2.48 14.96
N TRP A 142 4.37 3.32 14.21
CA TRP A 142 4.61 4.76 14.13
C TRP A 142 3.73 5.59 15.09
N LEU A 143 2.56 5.08 15.48
CA LEU A 143 1.66 5.73 16.44
C LEU A 143 1.96 5.23 17.85
N THR A 144 2.36 6.17 18.71
CA THR A 144 2.47 5.98 20.15
C THR A 144 1.14 5.47 20.74
N PRO A 145 1.14 4.61 21.78
CA PRO A 145 -0.09 4.06 22.36
C PRO A 145 -1.16 5.10 22.74
N SER A 146 -0.75 6.35 23.01
CA SER A 146 -1.63 7.47 23.35
C SER A 146 -2.44 8.04 22.17
N GLU A 147 -2.12 7.68 20.92
CA GLU A 147 -2.80 8.22 19.73
C GLU A 147 -3.73 7.19 19.06
N ARG A 148 -3.70 5.92 19.51
CA ARG A 148 -4.50 4.81 18.92
C ARG A 148 -6.01 4.92 19.16
N GLY A 149 -6.48 5.80 20.05
CA GLY A 149 -7.90 5.95 20.40
C GLY A 149 -8.67 7.03 19.63
N ARG A 150 -8.06 7.67 18.62
CA ARG A 150 -8.69 8.78 17.86
C ARG A 150 -9.02 8.43 16.39
N GLY A 151 -8.76 7.20 15.96
CA GLY A 151 -9.05 6.71 14.61
C GLY A 151 -10.22 5.75 14.59
#